data_AF-A0ABD1YXQ2-F1
#
_entry.id   AF-A0ABD1YXQ2-F1
#
_cell.length_a   1.000
_cell.length_b   1.000
_cell.length_c   1.000
_cell.angle_alpha   90.00
_cell.angle_beta   90.00
_cell.angle_gamma   90.00
#
_symmetry.space_group_name_H-M   'P 1'
#
loop_
_entity.id
_entity.type
_entity.pdbx_description
1 polymer ?
#
loop_
_entity_poly.entity_id
_entity_poly.type
_entity_poly.pdbx_seq_one_letter_code
_entity_poly.pdbx_strand_id
1 'polypeptide(L)'
;MSTTLESQAYFDGAPIIEVSGRLYPVEILYTQFPVEDYLAVAIRTAVQIHACDSPGDILVFLTGEGEIEAATRKITRKVENLGCSVGPLRLCPFIQAFIHQLQYRILEPALTLLKQGSLSRRKIVVSTNIAETSLTIDGIV
;
A
#
# COMPACT_ATOMS: atom_id res chain seq x y z
N MET A 1 -13.85 -14.92 -11.36
CA MET A 1 -14.23 -13.54 -11.00
C MET A 1 -12.99 -12.67 -11.19
N SER A 2 -13.03 -11.71 -12.11
CA SER A 2 -11.90 -10.79 -12.38
C SER A 2 -12.45 -9.37 -12.48
N THR A 3 -11.66 -8.38 -12.08
CA THR A 3 -11.98 -6.95 -12.21
C THR A 3 -11.62 -6.39 -13.60
N THR A 4 -10.85 -7.14 -14.38
CA THR A 4 -10.50 -6.90 -15.77
C THR A 4 -10.61 -8.23 -16.53
N LEU A 5 -11.64 -8.42 -17.35
CA LEU A 5 -11.88 -9.68 -18.06
C LEU A 5 -12.16 -9.41 -19.53
N GLU A 6 -11.38 -10.02 -20.43
CA GLU A 6 -11.47 -9.79 -21.88
C GLU A 6 -11.90 -11.00 -22.73
N SER A 7 -12.26 -12.17 -22.19
CA SER A 7 -12.55 -13.33 -23.06
C SER A 7 -13.66 -14.27 -22.62
N GLN A 8 -14.85 -14.05 -23.19
CA GLN A 8 -16.03 -14.93 -23.12
C GLN A 8 -15.85 -16.24 -23.91
N ALA A 9 -14.98 -16.24 -24.94
CA ALA A 9 -14.79 -17.37 -25.85
C ALA A 9 -14.13 -18.59 -25.20
N TYR A 10 -13.48 -18.44 -24.05
CA TYR A 10 -12.82 -19.55 -23.35
C TYR A 10 -13.81 -20.47 -22.61
N PHE A 11 -14.99 -19.98 -22.26
CA PHE A 11 -15.96 -20.72 -21.42
C PHE A 11 -17.25 -21.08 -22.17
N ASP A 12 -17.15 -21.48 -23.45
CA ASP A 12 -18.29 -21.99 -24.25
C ASP A 12 -19.55 -21.10 -24.18
N GLY A 13 -19.37 -19.79 -24.18
CA GLY A 13 -20.49 -18.84 -24.13
C GLY A 13 -21.17 -18.71 -22.78
N ALA A 14 -20.50 -19.07 -21.68
CA ALA A 14 -21.00 -18.86 -20.32
C ALA A 14 -21.49 -17.41 -20.10
N PRO A 15 -22.58 -17.22 -19.33
CA PRO A 15 -23.15 -15.90 -19.09
C PRO A 15 -22.20 -15.05 -18.24
N ILE A 16 -21.98 -13.81 -18.67
CA ILE A 16 -21.21 -12.81 -17.91
C ILE A 16 -22.16 -12.01 -17.04
N ILE A 17 -21.87 -11.96 -15.73
CA ILE A 17 -22.56 -11.07 -14.80
C ILE A 17 -21.62 -9.88 -14.54
N GLU A 18 -22.00 -8.72 -15.06
CA GLU A 18 -21.30 -7.47 -14.81
C GLU A 18 -21.97 -6.74 -13.65
N VAL A 19 -21.18 -6.38 -12.63
CA VAL A 19 -21.64 -5.54 -11.51
C VAL A 19 -20.95 -4.20 -11.65
N SER A 20 -21.72 -3.20 -12.10
CA SER A 20 -21.23 -1.83 -12.25
C SER A 20 -21.30 -1.08 -10.92
N GLY A 21 -20.28 -0.27 -10.64
CA GLY A 21 -20.25 0.62 -9.48
C GLY A 21 -18.99 0.43 -8.63
N ARG A 22 -18.43 1.54 -8.16
CA ARG A 22 -17.40 1.56 -7.11
C ARG A 22 -18.05 2.02 -5.82
N LEU A 23 -17.67 1.42 -4.69
CA LEU A 23 -18.18 1.85 -3.38
C LEU A 23 -17.76 3.28 -3.04
N TYR A 24 -16.55 3.67 -3.45
CA TYR A 24 -15.98 5.00 -3.21
C TYR A 24 -15.25 5.49 -4.46
N PRO A 25 -15.28 6.81 -4.76
CA PRO A 25 -14.49 7.38 -5.84
C PRO A 25 -12.99 7.31 -5.49
N VAL A 26 -12.16 7.08 -6.50
CA VAL A 26 -10.69 7.07 -6.37
C VAL A 26 -10.14 8.12 -7.32
N GLU A 27 -9.48 9.15 -6.76
CA GLU A 27 -8.80 10.17 -7.54
C GLU A 27 -7.42 9.66 -7.99
N ILE A 28 -7.06 9.93 -9.25
CA ILE A 28 -5.79 9.49 -9.83
C ILE A 28 -4.95 10.71 -10.14
N LEU A 29 -3.78 10.79 -9.51
CA LEU A 29 -2.82 11.88 -9.68
C LEU A 29 -1.59 11.38 -10.43
N TYR A 30 -1.13 12.16 -11.41
CA TYR A 30 0.05 11.85 -12.22
C TYR A 30 1.16 12.88 -11.99
N THR A 31 2.41 12.44 -12.15
CA THR A 31 3.53 13.38 -12.23
C THR A 31 3.45 14.15 -13.55
N GLN A 32 3.85 15.43 -13.54
CA GLN A 32 3.83 16.26 -14.75
C GLN A 32 4.82 15.79 -15.82
N PHE A 33 5.92 15.16 -15.38
CA PHE A 33 7.01 14.71 -16.22
C PHE A 33 7.43 13.28 -15.82
N PRO A 34 8.05 12.51 -16.73
CA PRO A 34 8.65 11.22 -16.39
C PRO A 34 9.74 11.39 -15.34
N VAL A 35 9.86 10.39 -14.47
CA VAL A 35 10.79 10.37 -13.36
C VAL A 35 11.80 9.24 -13.58
N GLU A 36 13.10 9.55 -13.51
CA GLU A 36 14.15 8.54 -13.62
C GLU A 36 14.28 7.69 -12.35
N ASP A 37 14.32 8.32 -11.17
CA ASP A 37 14.41 7.64 -9.87
C ASP A 37 13.02 7.54 -9.20
N TYR A 38 12.26 6.51 -9.59
CA TYR A 38 10.94 6.25 -9.01
C TYR A 38 11.00 5.96 -7.51
N LEU A 39 12.09 5.36 -7.02
CA LEU A 39 12.24 5.00 -5.60
C LEU A 39 12.35 6.27 -4.75
N ALA A 40 13.20 7.21 -5.16
CA ALA A 40 13.35 8.48 -4.46
C ALA A 40 12.06 9.30 -4.47
N VAL A 41 11.34 9.30 -5.60
CA VAL A 41 10.06 10.01 -5.71
C VAL A 41 8.97 9.33 -4.89
N ALA A 42 8.84 8.01 -4.92
CA ALA A 42 7.88 7.28 -4.09
C ALA A 42 8.08 7.58 -2.59
N ILE A 43 9.33 7.55 -2.12
CA ILE A 43 9.68 7.90 -0.74
C ILE A 43 9.33 9.36 -0.43
N ARG A 44 9.64 10.29 -1.34
CA ARG A 44 9.33 11.72 -1.16
C ARG A 44 7.82 11.94 -1.08
N THR A 45 7.07 11.33 -1.98
CA THR A 45 5.60 11.44 -2.04
C THR A 45 4.97 10.87 -0.77
N ALA A 46 5.39 9.69 -0.30
CA ALA A 46 4.89 9.11 0.94
C ALA A 46 5.14 10.00 2.17
N VAL A 47 6.33 10.60 2.27
CA VAL A 47 6.67 11.53 3.35
C VAL A 47 5.89 12.84 3.24
N GLN A 48 5.69 13.35 2.02
CA GLN A 48 4.92 14.56 1.76
C GLN A 48 3.44 14.37 2.14
N ILE A 49 2.84 13.25 1.72
CA ILE A 49 1.47 12.88 2.08
C ILE A 49 1.39 12.84 3.61
N HIS A 50 2.31 12.13 4.30
CA HIS A 50 2.37 12.06 5.77
C HIS A 50 2.42 13.43 6.47
N ALA A 51 3.15 14.38 5.90
CA ALA A 51 3.32 15.70 6.49
C ALA A 51 2.13 16.65 6.24
N CYS A 52 1.51 16.59 5.06
CA CYS A 52 0.58 17.62 4.60
C CYS A 52 -0.89 17.18 4.51
N ASP A 53 -1.17 15.89 4.23
CA ASP A 53 -2.52 15.44 3.93
C ASP A 53 -3.33 15.01 5.16
N SER A 54 -4.65 14.91 4.98
CA SER A 54 -5.62 14.42 5.97
C SER A 54 -5.33 12.99 6.44
N PRO A 55 -5.76 12.59 7.65
CA PRO A 55 -5.56 11.23 8.18
C PRO A 55 -6.02 10.15 7.20
N GLY A 56 -5.26 9.06 7.13
CA GLY A 56 -5.40 7.98 6.16
C GLY A 56 -4.09 7.22 6.03
N ASP A 57 -4.14 5.91 5.83
CA ASP A 57 -2.95 5.08 5.69
C ASP A 57 -2.48 5.04 4.23
N ILE A 58 -1.18 4.86 4.01
CA ILE A 58 -0.57 4.89 2.67
C ILE A 58 -0.13 3.47 2.30
N LEU A 59 -0.43 3.06 1.06
CA LEU A 59 0.13 1.85 0.44
C LEU A 59 1.09 2.25 -0.68
N VAL A 60 2.36 1.85 -0.56
CA VAL A 60 3.41 2.11 -1.56
C VAL A 60 3.80 0.80 -2.23
N PHE A 61 3.76 0.77 -3.56
CA PHE A 61 4.21 -0.37 -4.35
C PHE A 61 5.66 -0.16 -4.82
N LEU A 62 6.53 -1.13 -4.52
CA LEU A 62 7.92 -1.21 -4.95
C LEU A 62 8.22 -2.58 -5.57
N THR A 63 9.37 -2.72 -6.23
CA THR A 63 9.61 -3.90 -7.08
C THR A 63 10.19 -5.09 -6.32
N GLY A 64 10.98 -4.84 -5.27
CA GLY A 64 11.72 -5.91 -4.58
C GLY A 64 11.98 -5.64 -3.10
N GLU A 65 12.35 -6.71 -2.39
CA GLU A 65 12.58 -6.69 -0.94
C GLU A 65 13.69 -5.71 -0.53
N GLY A 66 14.80 -5.69 -1.28
CA GLY A 66 15.91 -4.77 -1.05
C GLY A 66 15.50 -3.30 -1.19
N GLU A 67 14.59 -2.99 -2.12
CA GLU A 67 14.03 -1.64 -2.28
C GLU A 67 13.09 -1.29 -1.14
N ILE A 68 12.25 -2.23 -0.71
CA ILE A 68 11.31 -2.06 0.42
C ILE A 68 12.09 -1.74 1.69
N GLU A 69 13.15 -2.48 2.00
CA GLU A 69 13.97 -2.21 3.16
C GLU A 69 14.69 -0.85 3.05
N ALA A 70 15.26 -0.55 1.88
CA ALA A 70 15.94 0.72 1.64
C ALA A 70 14.96 1.90 1.76
N ALA A 71 13.75 1.78 1.22
CA ALA A 71 12.69 2.77 1.33
C ALA A 71 12.27 2.95 2.78
N THR A 72 12.00 1.86 3.51
CA THR A 72 11.61 1.90 4.93
C THR A 72 12.64 2.66 5.74
N ARG A 73 13.94 2.32 5.61
CA ARG A 73 15.02 3.05 6.32
C ARG A 73 15.09 4.52 5.95
N LYS A 74 14.93 4.86 4.66
CA LYS A 74 14.96 6.25 4.17
C LYS A 74 13.74 7.07 4.63
N ILE A 75 12.55 6.47 4.66
CA ILE A 75 11.32 7.11 5.14
C ILE A 75 11.45 7.41 6.63
N THR A 76 11.87 6.44 7.45
CA THR A 76 12.07 6.63 8.89
C THR A 76 13.00 7.81 9.16
N ARG A 77 14.18 7.85 8.52
CA ARG A 77 15.14 8.95 8.68
C ARG A 77 14.57 10.31 8.27
N LYS A 78 13.83 10.36 7.16
CA LYS A 78 13.20 11.61 6.68
C LYS A 78 12.15 12.11 7.66
N VAL A 79 11.38 11.21 8.27
CA VAL A 79 10.33 11.54 9.24
C VAL A 79 10.93 11.96 10.57
N GLU A 80 12.00 11.31 11.03
CA GLU A 80 12.78 11.74 12.19
C GLU A 80 13.34 13.16 12.00
N ASN A 81 13.84 13.48 10.81
CA ASN A 81 14.34 14.82 10.49
C ASN A 81 13.25 15.91 10.47
N LEU A 82 11.99 15.55 10.21
CA LEU A 82 10.85 16.48 10.29
C LEU A 82 10.45 16.80 11.74
N GLY A 83 10.96 16.03 12.71
CA GLY A 83 10.81 16.28 14.15
C GLY A 83 9.36 16.19 14.64
N CYS A 84 9.07 16.88 15.75
CA CYS A 84 7.76 16.85 16.42
C CYS A 84 6.61 17.50 15.62
N SER A 85 6.88 18.08 14.45
CA SER A 85 5.86 18.68 13.60
C SER A 85 4.98 17.63 12.91
N VAL A 86 5.48 16.40 12.78
CA VAL A 86 4.77 15.27 12.18
C VAL A 86 4.37 14.26 13.24
N GLY A 87 3.16 13.74 13.14
CA GLY A 87 2.65 12.75 14.10
C GLY A 87 3.38 11.40 14.00
N PRO A 88 3.18 10.52 14.99
CA PRO A 88 3.78 9.18 15.00
C PRO A 88 3.43 8.40 13.72
N LEU A 89 4.47 7.88 13.08
CA LEU A 89 4.40 7.06 11.88
C LEU A 89 4.66 5.59 12.21
N ARG A 90 3.80 4.70 11.71
CA ARG A 90 4.04 3.25 11.72
C ARG A 90 4.41 2.79 10.31
N LEU A 91 5.63 2.26 10.14
CA LEU A 91 6.08 1.65 8.88
C LEU A 91 5.91 0.14 8.94
N CYS A 92 5.31 -0.42 7.89
CA CYS A 92 5.05 -1.85 7.75
C CYS A 92 5.56 -2.36 6.40
N PRO A 93 6.79 -2.91 6.33
CA PRO A 93 7.25 -3.60 5.13
C PRO A 93 6.46 -4.90 4.97
N PHE A 94 5.83 -5.09 3.81
CA PHE A 94 5.01 -6.27 3.50
C PHE A 94 5.64 -7.01 2.32
N ILE A 95 6.31 -8.12 2.65
CA ILE A 95 7.15 -8.92 1.75
C ILE A 95 6.64 -10.37 1.70
N GLN A 96 6.82 -11.08 0.57
CA GLN A 96 6.36 -12.47 0.39
C GLN A 96 6.91 -13.44 1.43
N ALA A 97 8.17 -13.29 1.83
CA ALA A 97 8.78 -14.09 2.89
C ALA A 97 7.99 -14.01 4.22
N PHE A 98 7.34 -12.87 4.46
CA PHE A 98 6.47 -12.66 5.62
C PHE A 98 5.20 -13.52 5.53
N ILE A 99 4.65 -13.74 4.33
CA ILE A 99 3.45 -14.58 4.13
C ILE A 99 3.73 -16.05 4.47
N HIS A 100 4.89 -16.59 4.09
CA HIS A 100 5.27 -17.97 4.44
C HIS A 100 5.46 -18.17 5.95
N GLN A 101 5.94 -17.15 6.67
CA GLN A 101 6.03 -17.18 8.14
C GLN A 101 4.66 -16.96 8.82
N LEU A 102 3.75 -16.20 8.19
CA LEU A 102 2.41 -15.91 8.71
C LEU A 102 1.39 -17.04 8.47
N GLN A 103 1.59 -17.88 7.46
CA GLN A 103 0.70 -19.02 7.14
C GLN A 103 0.63 -20.08 8.26
N TYR A 104 1.58 -20.11 9.19
CA TYR A 104 1.65 -21.16 10.20
C TYR A 104 0.82 -20.93 11.48
N ARG A 105 0.29 -19.72 11.77
CA ARG A 105 -0.76 -19.44 12.80
C ARG A 105 -0.98 -17.95 13.18
N ILE A 106 -0.49 -16.97 12.41
CA ILE A 106 -0.31 -15.59 12.94
C ILE A 106 -0.91 -14.52 12.00
N LEU A 107 -1.99 -14.84 11.29
CA LEU A 107 -2.71 -13.81 10.52
C LEU A 107 -3.43 -12.80 11.41
N GLU A 108 -3.91 -13.20 12.59
CA GLU A 108 -4.60 -12.27 13.48
C GLU A 108 -3.67 -11.18 14.05
N PRO A 109 -2.47 -11.47 14.60
CA PRO A 109 -1.63 -10.41 15.20
C PRO A 109 -1.08 -9.42 14.18
N ALA A 110 -0.64 -9.87 12.99
CA ALA A 110 -0.11 -8.98 11.96
C ALA A 110 -1.21 -8.06 11.39
N LEU A 111 -2.40 -8.60 11.11
CA LEU A 111 -3.57 -7.80 10.73
C LEU A 111 -4.06 -6.93 11.91
N THR A 112 -3.92 -7.37 13.16
CA THR A 112 -4.25 -6.56 14.35
C THR A 112 -3.29 -5.38 14.52
N LEU A 113 -2.00 -5.55 14.18
CA LEU A 113 -1.04 -4.45 14.08
C LEU A 113 -1.39 -3.49 12.93
N LEU A 114 -2.04 -3.97 11.86
CA LEU A 114 -2.62 -3.11 10.83
C LEU A 114 -3.91 -2.42 11.28
N LYS A 115 -4.72 -3.05 12.16
CA LYS A 115 -6.04 -2.58 12.64
C LYS A 115 -5.97 -1.64 13.85
N GLN A 116 -4.91 -1.68 14.67
CA GLN A 116 -4.79 -0.82 15.84
C GLN A 116 -4.38 0.62 15.46
N GLY A 117 -5.38 1.41 15.08
CA GLY A 117 -5.29 2.84 14.77
C GLY A 117 -5.43 3.79 15.97
N SER A 118 -5.09 3.37 17.19
CA SER A 118 -5.44 4.17 18.39
C SER A 118 -4.36 5.18 18.84
N LEU A 119 -3.15 5.17 18.29
CA LEU A 119 -2.06 6.09 18.74
C LEU A 119 -1.13 6.60 17.63
N SER A 120 -1.16 6.03 16.42
CA SER A 120 -0.34 6.47 15.29
C SER A 120 -1.21 7.29 14.34
N ARG A 121 -0.80 8.51 13.98
CA ARG A 121 -1.56 9.39 13.07
C ARG A 121 -1.67 8.80 11.65
N ARG A 122 -0.75 7.89 11.28
CA ARG A 122 -0.68 7.26 9.95
C ARG A 122 0.14 5.97 9.95
N LYS A 123 -0.29 4.99 9.16
CA LYS A 123 0.49 3.80 8.80
C LYS A 123 0.92 3.88 7.34
N ILE A 124 2.17 3.52 7.04
CA ILE A 124 2.70 3.38 5.69
C ILE A 124 3.05 1.92 5.47
N VAL A 125 2.33 1.26 4.58
CA VAL A 125 2.59 -0.10 4.13
C VAL A 125 3.41 -0.03 2.85
N VAL A 126 4.56 -0.71 2.82
CA VAL A 126 5.42 -0.77 1.64
C VAL A 126 5.45 -2.20 1.14
N SER A 127 4.93 -2.45 -0.06
CA SER A 127 4.72 -3.79 -0.58
C SER A 127 5.13 -3.94 -2.05
N THR A 128 5.17 -5.17 -2.53
CA THR A 128 5.23 -5.47 -3.97
C THR A 128 3.82 -5.73 -4.52
N ASN A 129 3.72 -6.26 -5.74
CA ASN A 129 2.48 -6.71 -6.37
C ASN A 129 1.68 -7.76 -5.57
N ILE A 130 2.20 -8.27 -4.46
CA ILE A 130 1.47 -9.18 -3.56
C ILE A 130 0.21 -8.50 -2.99
N ALA A 131 0.29 -7.20 -2.68
CA ALA A 131 -0.86 -6.44 -2.19
C ALA A 131 -1.84 -6.00 -3.30
N GLU A 132 -1.53 -6.29 -4.58
CA GLU A 132 -2.30 -5.78 -5.73
C GLU A 132 -3.68 -6.45 -5.87
N THR A 133 -3.79 -7.75 -5.58
CA THR A 133 -4.96 -8.53 -6.01
C THR A 133 -5.82 -9.07 -4.88
N SER A 134 -5.25 -9.31 -3.69
CA SER A 134 -5.89 -10.20 -2.72
C SER A 134 -5.91 -9.69 -1.28
N LEU A 135 -5.34 -8.51 -1.02
CA LEU A 135 -5.23 -7.98 0.35
C LEU A 135 -6.07 -6.72 0.52
N THR A 136 -7.13 -6.82 1.34
CA THR A 136 -7.88 -5.65 1.81
C THR A 136 -7.24 -5.15 3.09
N ILE A 137 -6.52 -4.02 3.01
CA ILE A 137 -5.99 -3.33 4.17
C ILE A 137 -6.98 -2.23 4.56
N ASP A 138 -7.64 -2.38 5.71
CA ASP A 138 -8.48 -1.33 6.25
C ASP A 138 -7.65 -0.07 6.56
N GLY A 139 -8.19 1.10 6.18
CA GLY A 139 -7.62 2.41 6.50
C GLY A 139 -6.79 3.07 5.39
N ILE A 140 -6.52 2.40 4.26
CA ILE A 140 -5.81 3.00 3.12
C ILE A 140 -6.67 4.09 2.46
N VAL A 141 -6.12 5.30 2.30
CA VAL A 141 -6.75 6.46 1.65
C VAL A 141 -5.74 7.21 0.79
#